data_AF-A0AB38CD71-F1
#
_entry.id   AF-A0AB38CD71-F1
#
_cell.length_a   1.000
_cell.length_b   1.000
_cell.length_c   1.000
_cell.angle_alpha   90.00
_cell.angle_beta   90.00
_cell.angle_gamma   90.00
#
_symmetry.space_group_name_H-M   'P 1'
#
loop_
_entity.id
_entity.type
_entity.pdbx_description
1 polymer ?
#
loop_
_entity_poly.entity_id
_entity_poly.type
_entity_poly.pdbx_seq_one_letter_code
_entity_poly.pdbx_strand_id
1 'polypeptide(L)' 'MKTFVITTLGTATGSLLYTGLMSDTHAFDWHRAVFVGVFCGICSAIWPGKKTDQKTP' A
#
# COMPACT_ATOMS: atom_id res chain seq x y z
N MET A 1 -2.74 8.87 -10.99
CA MET A 1 -1.63 9.24 -10.08
C MET A 1 -2.06 9.28 -8.61
N LYS A 2 -3.19 9.92 -8.25
CA LYS A 2 -3.68 9.98 -6.86
C LYS A 2 -3.86 8.60 -6.20
N THR A 3 -4.47 7.63 -6.90
CA THR A 3 -4.70 6.26 -6.41
C THR A 3 -3.41 5.51 -6.11
N PHE A 4 -2.39 5.65 -6.97
CA PHE A 4 -1.09 5.02 -6.77
C PHE A 4 -0.42 5.50 -5.46
N VAL A 5 -0.44 6.81 -5.22
CA VAL A 5 0.17 7.40 -4.02
C VAL A 5 -0.57 6.92 -2.77
N ILE A 6 -1.91 6.92 -2.79
CA ILE A 6 -2.72 6.48 -1.64
C ILE A 6 -2.49 4.99 -1.34
N THR A 7 -2.48 4.13 -2.36
CA THR A 7 -2.26 2.69 -2.18
C THR A 7 -0.84 2.39 -1.67
N THR A 8 0.19 3.03 -2.25
CA THR A 8 1.60 2.85 -1.83
C THR A 8 1.78 3.29 -0.38
N LEU A 9 1.27 4.47 -0.02
CA LEU A 9 1.42 5.01 1.34
C LEU A 9 0.63 4.18 2.36
N GLY A 10 -0.61 3.79 2.03
CA GLY A 10 -1.45 2.96 2.89
C GLY A 10 -0.86 1.58 3.14
N THR A 11 -0.33 0.93 2.10
CA THR A 11 0.28 -0.41 2.24
C THR A 11 1.63 -0.38 2.93
N ALA A 12 2.45 0.65 2.70
CA ALA A 12 3.70 0.84 3.45
C ALA A 12 3.42 1.11 4.94
N THR A 13 2.48 2.00 5.25
CA THR A 13 2.10 2.34 6.62
C THR A 13 1.46 1.15 7.33
N GLY A 14 0.55 0.43 6.66
CA GLY A 14 -0.07 -0.78 7.19
C GLY A 14 0.94 -1.89 7.46
N SER A 15 1.93 -2.06 6.60
CA SER A 15 3.01 -3.06 6.79
C SER A 15 3.89 -2.74 8.00
N LEU A 16 4.19 -1.46 8.22
CA LEU A 16 4.94 -0.99 9.40
C LEU A 16 4.11 -1.15 10.67
N LEU A 17 2.83 -0.78 10.65
CA LEU A 17 1.92 -0.93 11.79
C LEU A 17 1.72 -2.40 12.16
N TYR A 18 1.50 -3.27 11.17
CA TYR A 18 1.37 -4.71 11.41
C TYR A 18 2.64 -5.29 12.04
N THR A 19 3.81 -4.89 11.53
CA THR A 19 5.10 -5.37 12.06
C THR A 19 5.37 -4.82 13.46
N GLY A 20 5.04 -3.55 13.72
CA GLY A 20 5.31 -2.91 15.02
C GLY A 20 4.32 -3.23 16.14
N LEU A 21 3.07 -3.58 15.81
CA LEU A 21 2.03 -3.87 16.81
C LEU A 21 1.77 -5.37 17.01
N MET A 22 1.96 -6.18 15.97
CA MET A 22 1.52 -7.58 15.97
C MET A 22 2.67 -8.60 15.84
N SER A 23 3.88 -8.15 15.53
CA SER A 23 5.03 -9.03 15.32
C SER A 23 5.94 -9.04 16.55
N ASP A 24 6.12 -10.21 17.16
CA ASP A 24 7.06 -10.45 18.28
C ASP A 24 8.51 -10.02 17.96
N THR A 25 8.87 -9.95 16.67
CA THR A 25 10.13 -9.39 16.19
C THR A 25 9.95 -7.89 15.92
N HIS A 26 10.12 -7.08 16.97
CA HIS A 26 10.07 -5.60 16.93
C HIS A 26 11.20 -4.93 16.10
N ALA A 27 11.79 -5.61 15.11
CA ALA A 27 12.67 -4.96 14.17
C ALA A 27 11.81 -4.26 13.11
N PHE A 28 11.76 -2.93 13.17
CA PHE A 28 11.11 -2.13 12.13
C PHE A 28 11.82 -2.38 10.79
N ASP A 29 11.29 -3.31 10.01
CA ASP A 29 11.84 -3.70 8.72
C ASP A 29 11.36 -2.73 7.63
N TRP A 30 12.01 -1.56 7.61
CA TRP A 30 11.75 -0.49 6.65
C TRP A 30 11.94 -0.94 5.21
N HIS A 31 12.89 -1.86 4.97
CA HIS A 31 13.15 -2.40 3.64
C HIS A 31 11.95 -3.17 3.11
N ARG A 32 11.38 -4.05 3.95
CA ARG A 32 10.16 -4.81 3.58
C ARG A 32 8.97 -3.89 3.36
N ALA A 33 8.78 -2.88 4.22
CA ALA A 33 7.66 -1.95 4.09
C ALA A 33 7.73 -1.08 2.82
N VAL A 34 8.92 -0.57 2.48
CA VAL A 34 9.13 0.20 1.24
C VAL A 34 8.95 -0.71 0.02
N PHE A 35 9.48 -1.93 0.05
CA PHE A 35 9.32 -2.89 -1.04
C PHE A 35 7.84 -3.25 -1.28
N VAL A 36 7.09 -3.58 -0.22
CA VAL A 36 5.67 -3.91 -0.32
C VAL A 36 4.86 -2.71 -0.80
N GLY A 37 5.14 -1.51 -0.28
CA GLY A 37 4.51 -0.28 -0.71
C GLY A 37 4.69 -0.02 -2.21
N VAL A 38 5.94 -0.04 -2.68
CA VAL A 38 6.29 0.20 -4.09
C VAL A 38 5.72 -0.89 -4.99
N PHE A 39 5.83 -2.17 -4.60
CA PHE A 39 5.27 -3.29 -5.37
C PHE A 39 3.76 -3.18 -5.49
N CYS A 40 3.05 -2.94 -4.38
CA CYS A 40 1.59 -2.81 -4.39
C CYS A 40 1.13 -1.57 -5.17
N GLY A 41 1.87 -0.45 -5.06
CA GLY A 41 1.69 0.71 -5.91
C GLY A 41 1.78 0.36 -7.39
N ILE A 42 2.88 -0.28 -7.81
CA ILE A 42 3.12 -0.66 -9.22
C ILE A 42 2.02 -1.61 -9.70
N CYS A 43 1.66 -2.63 -8.93
CA CYS A 43 0.53 -3.51 -9.25
C CYS A 43 -0.77 -2.72 -9.39
N SER A 44 -1.05 -1.75 -8.52
CA SER A 44 -2.24 -0.90 -8.60
C SER A 44 -2.22 0.07 -9.79
N ALA A 45 -1.04 0.45 -10.30
CA ALA A 45 -0.91 1.28 -11.51
C ALA A 45 -1.03 0.46 -12.80
N ILE A 46 -0.55 -0.78 -12.80
CA ILE A 46 -0.63 -1.70 -13.94
C ILE A 46 -2.01 -2.37 -14.01
N TRP A 47 -2.70 -2.52 -12.87
CA TRP A 47 -4.06 -3.04 -12.86
C TRP A 47 -4.94 -2.07 -13.65
N PRO A 48 -5.60 -2.53 -14.73
CA PRO A 48 -6.55 -1.70 -15.46
C PRO A 48 -7.75 -1.49 -14.54
N GLY A 49 -7.68 -0.43 -13.74
CA GLY A 49 -8.79 0.05 -12.94
C GLY A 49 -9.91 0.42 -13.90
N LYS A 50 -10.93 -0.44 -13.98
CA LYS A 50 -12.27 -0.02 -14.36
C LYS A 50 -12.51 1.26 -13.57
N LYS A 51 -12.59 2.39 -14.28
CA LYS A 51 -12.95 3.68 -13.67
C LYS A 51 -14.27 3.40 -12.98
N THR A 52 -14.28 3.30 -11.65
CA THR A 52 -15.53 3.36 -10.90
C THR A 52 -16.01 4.78 -11.14
N ASP A 53 -16.82 4.91 -12.18
CA ASP A 53 -17.64 6.07 -12.46
C ASP A 53 -18.53 6.22 -11.22
N GLN A 54 -18.04 6.99 -10.26
CA GLN A 54 -18.82 7.45 -9.14
C GLN A 54 -19.77 8.53 -9.67
N LYS A 55 -20.75 8.09 -10.44
CA LYS A 55 -21.96 8.83 -10.74
C LYS A 55 -23.11 8.05 -10.14
N THR A 56 -23.24 8.12 -8.82
CA THR A 56 -24.50 7.76 -8.17
C THR A 56 -25.49 8.91 -8.39
N PRO A 57 -26.76 8.60 -8.75
CA PRO A 57 -27.80 9.57 -9.08
C PRO A 57 -28.29 10.37 -7.87
#